data_AF-A0A1F3C4D3-F1
#
_entry.id   AF-A0A1F3C4D3-F1
#
_cell.length_a   1.000
_cell.length_b   1.000
_cell.length_c   1.000
_cell.angle_alpha   90.00
_cell.angle_beta   90.00
_cell.angle_gamma   90.00
#
_symmetry.space_group_name_H-M   'P 1'
#
loop_
_entity.id
_entity.type
_entity.pdbx_description
1 polymer ?
#
loop_
_entity_poly.entity_id
_entity_poly.type
_entity_poly.pdbx_seq_one_letter_code
_entity_poly.pdbx_strand_id
1 'polypeptide(L)'
;GYGFNINENEVKWDDYSTIDVTGKWVIILRGQPDSDNSNSPYITYSSDRSKVIAAKDKGAAGVILVSGPLFDKNDELIILEKPQGVIDIPVIQIKRELADSILNKSTKTIEQLELLLNTDKKPNSFSINEEILVNTKITIDKKETYNVVSKLVTDNSENSKYIVIGAHYDHLGFGGLGTGSRNPNVTAIHYGADDNASGVASMLEIAEKLSSNKKNLTNNILFVAFGAEEMGLIGSKHFTNNLPINKDRIIAMINIDMVGRMKADKSLQIGGIGTSIESDSLVKKVNTNYNLNLGLSQEGYGPSDHSSFYSLNIPVFFISTGAHTDYHTPGDSTGNINFPDLIIVSNYIYDLAFELANRNEKLSFKEAGSKNPANDKNGRGFKVSLGIMPDFSGVIKNGLRADIVIDNKPAQKGGMKNGDIIIAINGLPVGDIYEYMERLKTLKAGQIINVEVIRNNEKVVLIIQL
;
A
#
# COMPACT_ATOMS: atom_id res chain seq x y z
N GLY A 1 31.62 7.64 2.83
CA GLY A 1 30.51 8.44 3.38
C GLY A 1 29.20 7.68 3.33
N TYR A 2 28.09 8.37 3.54
CA TYR A 2 26.73 7.83 3.40
C TYR A 2 26.19 7.94 1.95
N GLY A 3 26.99 8.44 1.01
CA GLY A 3 26.62 8.60 -0.39
C GLY A 3 25.70 9.79 -0.66
N PHE A 4 25.69 10.76 0.27
CA PHE A 4 24.81 11.92 0.22
C PHE A 4 25.34 13.01 -0.72
N ASN A 5 24.40 13.69 -1.37
CA ASN A 5 24.59 14.94 -2.12
C ASN A 5 23.42 15.87 -1.80
N ILE A 6 23.37 16.33 -0.55
CA ILE A 6 22.30 17.14 0.03
C ILE A 6 22.75 18.60 0.05
N ASN A 7 21.96 19.46 -0.57
CA ASN A 7 22.16 20.90 -0.57
C ASN A 7 20.84 21.61 -0.26
N GLU A 8 20.36 21.44 0.97
CA GLU A 8 19.15 22.10 1.46
C GLU A 8 19.48 23.13 2.54
N ASN A 9 18.53 24.01 2.84
CA ASN A 9 18.75 25.14 3.76
C ASN A 9 19.10 24.68 5.19
N GLU A 10 18.54 23.56 5.64
CA GLU A 10 18.71 23.05 7.01
C GLU A 10 19.73 21.91 7.12
N VAL A 11 20.04 21.21 6.01
CA VAL A 11 20.96 20.07 5.98
C VAL A 11 21.87 20.18 4.76
N LYS A 12 23.18 20.15 4.99
CA LYS A 12 24.20 20.20 3.93
C LYS A 12 25.19 19.07 4.12
N TRP A 13 25.28 18.19 3.12
CA TRP A 13 26.22 17.07 3.12
C TRP A 13 26.50 16.62 1.69
N ASP A 14 27.73 16.78 1.23
CA ASP A 14 28.16 16.29 -0.09
C ASP A 14 29.40 15.39 0.04
N ASP A 15 29.17 14.07 -0.04
CA ASP A 15 30.23 13.06 0.00
C ASP A 15 31.11 13.07 -1.26
N TYR A 16 30.72 13.79 -2.32
CA TYR A 16 31.44 13.87 -3.59
C TYR A 16 32.19 15.20 -3.77
N SER A 17 32.10 16.11 -2.80
CA SER A 17 32.68 17.46 -2.88
C SER A 17 34.21 17.47 -3.02
N THR A 18 34.90 16.44 -2.54
CA THR A 18 36.37 16.34 -2.49
C THR A 18 36.94 15.17 -3.30
N ILE A 19 36.10 14.41 -4.01
CA ILE A 19 36.53 13.19 -4.72
C ILE A 19 35.85 13.06 -6.08
N ASP A 20 36.63 12.69 -7.10
CA ASP A 20 36.10 12.34 -8.42
C ASP A 20 35.88 10.82 -8.51
N VAL A 21 34.61 10.46 -8.73
CA VAL A 21 34.13 9.07 -8.82
C VAL A 21 33.84 8.63 -10.25
N THR A 22 34.10 9.48 -11.25
CA THR A 22 33.84 9.20 -12.66
C THR A 22 34.52 7.91 -13.10
N GLY A 23 33.74 6.94 -13.59
CA GLY A 23 34.24 5.64 -14.05
C GLY A 23 34.71 4.70 -12.94
N LYS A 24 34.51 5.03 -11.66
CA LYS A 24 34.98 4.25 -10.50
C LYS A 24 33.82 3.59 -9.76
N TRP A 25 34.12 2.52 -9.04
CA TRP A 25 33.21 1.96 -8.05
C TRP A 25 33.28 2.75 -6.75
N VAL A 26 32.13 2.95 -6.10
CA VAL A 26 32.05 3.64 -4.80
C VAL A 26 31.55 2.70 -3.70
N ILE A 27 32.16 2.77 -2.52
CA ILE A 27 31.68 2.09 -1.32
C ILE A 27 30.89 3.10 -0.48
N ILE A 28 29.63 2.77 -0.19
CA ILE A 28 28.67 3.65 0.49
C ILE A 28 28.11 2.95 1.72
N LEU A 29 28.08 3.66 2.85
CA LEU A 29 27.40 3.19 4.05
C LEU A 29 25.88 3.24 3.89
N ARG A 30 25.23 2.14 4.28
CA ARG A 30 23.77 2.08 4.45
C ARG A 30 23.34 2.87 5.68
N GLY A 31 22.07 3.27 5.74
CA GLY A 31 21.53 4.06 6.85
C GLY A 31 21.86 5.55 6.79
N GLN A 32 22.05 6.18 7.94
CA GLN A 32 22.29 7.61 8.03
C GLN A 32 23.04 7.96 9.32
N PRO A 33 23.56 9.19 9.46
CA PRO A 33 24.03 9.66 10.75
C PRO A 33 22.93 9.61 11.81
N ASP A 34 23.27 9.11 13.02
CA ASP A 34 22.33 8.82 14.12
C ASP A 34 21.22 7.86 13.68
N SER A 35 21.60 6.67 13.19
CA SER A 35 20.65 5.67 12.69
C SER A 35 19.67 5.18 13.77
N ASP A 36 20.02 5.30 15.05
CA ASP A 36 19.19 5.01 16.22
C ASP A 36 18.21 6.14 16.57
N ASN A 37 18.39 7.34 16.01
CA ASN A 37 17.54 8.48 16.24
C ASN A 37 16.46 8.60 15.15
N SER A 38 15.23 8.28 15.52
CA SER A 38 14.03 8.40 14.68
C SER A 38 13.72 9.84 14.23
N ASN A 39 14.33 10.85 14.86
CA ASN A 39 14.23 12.27 14.47
C ASN A 39 15.46 12.80 13.73
N SER A 40 16.38 11.93 13.29
CA SER A 40 17.57 12.33 12.54
C SER A 40 17.16 13.18 11.33
N PRO A 41 17.75 14.37 11.12
CA PRO A 41 17.44 15.21 9.96
C PRO A 41 17.89 14.55 8.64
N TYR A 42 18.69 13.49 8.73
CA TYR A 42 19.19 12.73 7.58
C TYR A 42 18.27 11.57 7.16
N ILE A 43 17.25 11.24 7.96
CA ILE A 43 16.40 10.06 7.74
C ILE A 43 15.68 10.08 6.38
N THR A 44 15.31 11.27 5.89
CA THR A 44 14.65 11.45 4.59
C THR A 44 15.58 11.16 3.40
N TYR A 45 16.89 11.11 3.63
CA TYR A 45 17.91 10.87 2.61
C TYR A 45 18.54 9.48 2.71
N SER A 46 18.16 8.68 3.72
CA SER A 46 18.82 7.41 4.06
C SER A 46 18.60 6.29 3.03
N SER A 47 17.62 6.45 2.14
CA SER A 47 17.27 5.47 1.11
C SER A 47 18.49 5.07 0.28
N ASP A 48 18.79 3.77 0.28
CA ASP A 48 19.87 3.19 -0.53
C ASP A 48 19.70 3.55 -2.02
N ARG A 49 18.46 3.60 -2.51
CA ARG A 49 18.16 4.00 -3.90
C ARG A 49 18.58 5.43 -4.19
N SER A 50 18.27 6.38 -3.31
CA SER A 50 18.61 7.79 -3.50
C SER A 50 20.12 8.01 -3.52
N LYS A 51 20.86 7.32 -2.64
CA LYS A 51 22.32 7.37 -2.60
C LYS A 51 22.97 6.78 -3.84
N VAL A 52 22.45 5.65 -4.33
CA VAL A 52 22.91 5.05 -5.59
C VAL A 52 22.67 5.99 -6.78
N ILE A 53 21.50 6.66 -6.84
CA ILE A 53 21.22 7.66 -7.87
C ILE A 53 22.23 8.81 -7.78
N ALA A 54 22.52 9.33 -6.58
CA ALA A 54 23.52 10.39 -6.40
C ALA A 54 24.91 9.95 -6.88
N ALA A 55 25.35 8.73 -6.58
CA ALA A 55 26.61 8.19 -7.08
C ALA A 55 26.65 8.09 -8.61
N LYS A 56 25.57 7.56 -9.21
CA LYS A 56 25.41 7.46 -10.66
C LYS A 56 25.47 8.83 -11.34
N ASP A 57 24.77 9.82 -10.79
CA ASP A 57 24.72 11.18 -11.34
C ASP A 57 26.07 11.90 -11.25
N LYS A 58 26.96 11.43 -10.34
CA LYS A 58 28.37 11.86 -10.24
C LYS A 58 29.32 11.03 -11.11
N GLY A 59 28.80 10.11 -11.93
CA GLY A 59 29.57 9.34 -12.90
C GLY A 59 30.15 8.01 -12.38
N ALA A 60 29.71 7.52 -11.22
CA ALA A 60 30.16 6.23 -10.71
C ALA A 60 29.80 5.07 -11.67
N ALA A 61 30.73 4.14 -11.86
CA ALA A 61 30.55 2.94 -12.69
C ALA A 61 29.85 1.79 -11.95
N GLY A 62 29.75 1.86 -10.62
CA GLY A 62 29.08 0.86 -9.78
C GLY A 62 29.07 1.26 -8.31
N VAL A 63 28.19 0.64 -7.51
CA VAL A 63 28.05 0.91 -6.08
C VAL A 63 28.18 -0.37 -5.26
N ILE A 64 28.94 -0.29 -4.18
CA ILE A 64 29.00 -1.28 -3.11
C ILE A 64 28.36 -0.68 -1.88
N LEU A 65 27.26 -1.28 -1.43
CA LEU A 65 26.63 -0.95 -0.16
C LEU A 65 27.25 -1.80 0.96
N VAL A 66 27.45 -1.18 2.11
CA VAL A 66 27.91 -1.88 3.32
C VAL A 66 27.19 -1.33 4.54
N SER A 67 26.77 -2.21 5.44
CA SER A 67 26.15 -1.82 6.71
C SER A 67 27.22 -1.51 7.75
N GLY A 68 27.05 -0.44 8.53
CA GLY A 68 27.84 -0.23 9.74
C GLY A 68 27.19 -0.88 10.97
N PRO A 69 27.96 -1.16 12.05
CA PRO A 69 27.45 -1.75 13.29
C PRO A 69 26.29 -1.01 13.95
N LEU A 70 26.22 0.32 13.82
CA LEU A 70 25.16 1.12 14.43
C LEU A 70 23.85 1.03 13.64
N PHE A 71 23.94 0.97 12.31
CA PHE A 71 22.77 0.77 11.46
C PHE A 71 22.24 -0.67 11.50
N ASP A 72 23.14 -1.65 11.40
CA ASP A 72 22.79 -3.07 11.37
C ASP A 72 23.87 -3.89 12.08
N LYS A 73 23.57 -4.20 13.34
CA LYS A 73 24.46 -4.97 14.23
C LYS A 73 24.77 -6.37 13.68
N ASN A 74 23.82 -7.00 12.99
CA ASN A 74 23.92 -8.38 12.50
C ASN A 74 24.61 -8.47 11.13
N ASP A 75 24.76 -7.34 10.43
CA ASP A 75 25.34 -7.28 9.08
C ASP A 75 24.63 -8.23 8.11
N GLU A 76 23.31 -8.07 8.07
CA GLU A 76 22.43 -8.85 7.23
C GLU A 76 22.45 -8.31 5.80
N LEU A 77 22.48 -9.25 4.84
CA LEU A 77 22.37 -8.90 3.44
C LEU A 77 20.91 -8.63 3.10
N ILE A 78 20.68 -7.63 2.25
CA ILE A 78 19.38 -7.32 1.68
C ILE A 78 18.86 -8.56 0.95
N ILE A 79 17.65 -8.96 1.30
CA ILE A 79 16.91 -9.98 0.57
C ILE A 79 16.48 -9.37 -0.76
N LEU A 80 16.78 -10.06 -1.86
CA LEU A 80 16.34 -9.62 -3.18
C LEU A 80 14.82 -9.78 -3.28
N GLU A 81 14.12 -8.66 -3.35
CA GLU A 81 12.68 -8.59 -3.56
C GLU A 81 12.35 -8.31 -5.03
N LYS A 82 11.04 -8.14 -5.32
CA LYS A 82 10.55 -7.74 -6.65
C LYS A 82 11.28 -6.48 -7.13
N PRO A 83 11.70 -6.42 -8.41
CA PRO A 83 12.30 -5.21 -8.97
C PRO A 83 11.38 -4.00 -8.84
N GLN A 84 11.83 -2.96 -8.14
CA GLN A 84 11.10 -1.69 -7.98
C GLN A 84 11.50 -0.64 -9.03
N GLY A 85 12.24 -1.04 -10.05
CA GLY A 85 12.72 -0.19 -11.14
C GLY A 85 14.20 -0.44 -11.45
N VAL A 86 14.66 0.14 -12.56
CA VAL A 86 16.02 -0.07 -13.07
C VAL A 86 16.93 1.08 -12.62
N ILE A 87 18.20 0.77 -12.36
CA ILE A 87 19.31 1.70 -12.26
C ILE A 87 20.40 1.15 -13.19
N ASP A 88 20.89 1.97 -14.11
CA ASP A 88 21.79 1.53 -15.20
C ASP A 88 23.27 1.39 -14.78
N ILE A 89 23.52 1.17 -13.48
CA ILE A 89 24.83 0.82 -12.94
C ILE A 89 24.70 -0.38 -12.00
N PRO A 90 25.69 -1.28 -11.93
CA PRO A 90 25.67 -2.40 -11.01
C PRO A 90 25.71 -1.94 -9.55
N VAL A 91 24.90 -2.59 -8.71
CA VAL A 91 24.84 -2.36 -7.26
C VAL A 91 24.95 -3.70 -6.55
N ILE A 92 25.85 -3.81 -5.58
CA ILE A 92 25.98 -4.98 -4.71
C ILE A 92 25.99 -4.54 -3.25
N GLN A 93 25.57 -5.42 -2.34
CA GLN A 93 25.88 -5.28 -0.91
C GLN A 93 26.91 -6.34 -0.53
N ILE A 94 27.88 -5.96 0.30
CA ILE A 94 28.84 -6.89 0.89
C ILE A 94 28.80 -6.80 2.41
N LYS A 95 29.26 -7.87 3.06
CA LYS A 95 29.49 -7.90 4.50
C LYS A 95 30.65 -6.99 4.91
N ARG A 96 30.61 -6.48 6.14
CA ARG A 96 31.65 -5.64 6.74
C ARG A 96 33.03 -6.27 6.65
N GLU A 97 33.15 -7.56 6.90
CA GLU A 97 34.42 -8.30 6.83
C GLU A 97 35.10 -8.14 5.46
N LEU A 98 34.33 -8.27 4.36
CA LEU A 98 34.86 -8.10 3.02
C LEU A 98 35.18 -6.63 2.71
N ALA A 99 34.34 -5.70 3.19
CA ALA A 99 34.61 -4.28 3.04
C ALA A 99 35.89 -3.85 3.77
N ASP A 100 36.11 -4.34 5.00
CA ASP A 100 37.32 -4.10 5.78
C ASP A 100 38.57 -4.68 5.11
N SER A 101 38.43 -5.85 4.45
CA SER A 101 39.51 -6.42 3.64
C SER A 101 39.90 -5.50 2.46
N ILE A 102 38.92 -4.92 1.77
CA ILE A 102 39.15 -3.92 0.71
C ILE A 102 39.78 -2.65 1.28
N LEU A 103 39.39 -2.23 2.49
CA LEU A 103 39.89 -1.04 3.15
C LEU A 103 41.26 -1.21 3.84
N ASN A 104 41.83 -2.42 3.89
CA ASN A 104 43.01 -2.75 4.69
C ASN A 104 44.19 -1.77 4.52
N LYS A 105 44.48 -1.31 3.30
CA LYS A 105 45.56 -0.32 3.04
C LYS A 105 45.26 1.09 3.55
N SER A 106 43.99 1.41 3.84
CA SER A 106 43.57 2.72 4.36
C SER A 106 43.69 2.84 5.88
N THR A 107 44.02 1.75 6.59
CA THR A 107 44.09 1.65 8.07
C THR A 107 42.78 1.95 8.82
N LYS A 108 41.66 2.06 8.09
CA LYS A 108 40.32 2.33 8.63
C LYS A 108 39.40 1.14 8.43
N THR A 109 38.58 0.82 9.43
CA THR A 109 37.47 -0.15 9.30
C THR A 109 36.13 0.56 9.06
N ILE A 110 35.12 -0.18 8.62
CA ILE A 110 33.74 0.28 8.47
C ILE A 110 33.20 0.83 9.79
N GLU A 111 33.47 0.16 10.91
CA GLU A 111 33.08 0.62 12.25
C GLU A 111 33.69 1.99 12.57
N GLN A 112 34.99 2.17 12.34
CA GLN A 112 35.68 3.43 12.59
C GLN A 112 35.16 4.56 11.69
N LEU A 113 34.87 4.25 10.42
CA LEU A 113 34.31 5.20 9.47
C LEU A 113 32.90 5.62 9.88
N GLU A 114 32.04 4.67 10.24
CA GLU A 114 30.68 4.97 10.72
C GLU A 114 30.71 5.83 11.97
N LEU A 115 31.55 5.48 12.96
CA LEU A 115 31.71 6.27 14.18
C LEU A 115 32.17 7.70 13.90
N LEU A 116 33.15 7.87 13.00
CA LEU A 116 33.65 9.19 12.63
C LEU A 116 32.58 10.02 11.92
N LEU A 117 31.90 9.46 10.92
CA LEU A 117 30.84 10.15 10.18
C LEU A 117 29.68 10.55 11.12
N ASN A 118 29.39 9.71 12.12
CA ASN A 118 28.36 9.99 13.11
C ASN A 118 28.79 11.02 14.15
N THR A 119 30.06 11.07 14.51
CA THR A 119 30.57 12.06 15.47
C THR A 119 30.72 13.43 14.81
N ASP A 120 31.36 13.47 13.64
CA ASP A 120 31.74 14.72 12.98
C ASP A 120 30.59 15.36 12.19
N LYS A 121 29.55 14.58 11.86
CA LYS A 121 28.41 15.00 11.03
C LYS A 121 28.83 15.71 9.74
N LYS A 122 29.90 15.22 9.10
CA LYS A 122 30.43 15.77 7.86
C LYS A 122 30.99 14.67 6.95
N PRO A 123 31.09 14.94 5.64
CA PRO A 123 31.73 14.01 4.70
C PRO A 123 33.14 13.60 5.12
N ASN A 124 33.47 12.32 4.94
CA ASN A 124 34.83 11.79 5.03
C ASN A 124 35.06 10.78 3.90
N SER A 125 35.07 11.30 2.68
CA SER A 125 35.32 10.53 1.46
C SER A 125 36.79 10.55 1.10
N PHE A 126 37.31 9.42 0.62
CA PHE A 126 38.70 9.25 0.22
C PHE A 126 38.81 8.17 -0.86
N SER A 127 39.86 8.24 -1.68
CA SER A 127 40.13 7.23 -2.70
C SER A 127 40.89 6.05 -2.12
N ILE A 128 40.58 4.85 -2.62
CA ILE A 128 41.35 3.62 -2.42
C ILE A 128 41.95 3.21 -3.77
N ASN A 129 43.21 2.78 -3.78
CA ASN A 129 43.88 2.32 -4.99
C ASN A 129 43.83 0.79 -5.06
N GLU A 130 42.61 0.26 -5.09
CA GLU A 130 42.34 -1.18 -5.24
C GLU A 130 41.54 -1.42 -6.51
N GLU A 131 41.83 -2.53 -7.18
CA GLU A 131 41.06 -3.03 -8.30
C GLU A 131 40.21 -4.21 -7.83
N ILE A 132 38.93 -4.22 -8.20
CA ILE A 132 38.00 -5.28 -7.85
C ILE A 132 37.37 -5.85 -9.12
N LEU A 133 37.17 -7.16 -9.14
CA LEU A 133 36.38 -7.85 -10.15
C LEU A 133 35.08 -8.33 -9.51
N VAL A 134 33.95 -7.83 -10.01
CA VAL A 134 32.62 -8.21 -9.51
C VAL A 134 31.91 -9.04 -10.57
N ASN A 135 31.59 -10.29 -10.22
CA ASN A 135 30.78 -11.18 -11.05
C ASN A 135 29.49 -11.51 -10.30
N THR A 136 28.34 -11.19 -10.88
CA THR A 136 27.02 -11.51 -10.33
C THR A 136 26.13 -12.14 -11.37
N LYS A 137 25.23 -13.03 -10.95
CA LYS A 137 24.18 -13.60 -11.78
C LYS A 137 22.86 -13.38 -11.08
N ILE A 138 22.05 -12.47 -11.61
CA ILE A 138 20.67 -12.26 -11.15
C ILE A 138 19.77 -13.20 -11.94
N THR A 139 19.13 -14.14 -11.25
CA THR A 139 18.11 -15.02 -11.83
C THR A 139 16.73 -14.50 -11.50
N ILE A 140 15.99 -14.07 -12.50
CA ILE A 140 14.58 -13.68 -12.34
C ILE A 140 13.74 -14.97 -12.42
N ASP A 141 13.20 -15.41 -11.29
CA ASP A 141 12.24 -16.52 -11.26
C ASP A 141 10.86 -16.00 -11.70
N LYS A 142 10.50 -16.28 -12.96
CA LYS A 142 9.20 -15.88 -13.52
C LYS A 142 8.18 -16.98 -13.21
N LYS A 143 7.03 -16.58 -12.68
CA LYS A 143 5.86 -17.44 -12.53
C LYS A 143 4.75 -16.98 -13.46
N GLU A 144 3.96 -17.93 -13.93
CA GLU A 144 2.76 -17.67 -14.72
C GLU A 144 1.55 -17.53 -13.79
N THR A 145 0.65 -16.61 -14.15
CA THR A 145 -0.64 -16.39 -13.50
C THR A 145 -1.67 -16.08 -14.59
N TYR A 146 -2.95 -16.13 -14.24
CA TYR A 146 -4.05 -15.98 -15.18
C TYR A 146 -5.11 -15.03 -14.62
N ASN A 147 -5.84 -14.35 -15.50
CA ASN A 147 -7.15 -13.81 -15.14
C ASN A 147 -8.20 -14.77 -15.67
N VAL A 148 -9.18 -15.15 -14.85
CA VAL A 148 -10.30 -15.97 -15.29
C VAL A 148 -11.47 -15.06 -15.61
N VAL A 149 -11.90 -15.05 -16.86
CA VAL A 149 -12.94 -14.13 -17.36
C VAL A 149 -14.14 -14.93 -17.84
N SER A 150 -15.32 -14.57 -17.34
CA SER A 150 -16.61 -15.08 -17.81
C SER A 150 -17.50 -13.93 -18.29
N LYS A 151 -18.36 -14.21 -19.27
CA LYS A 151 -19.27 -13.21 -19.85
C LYS A 151 -20.71 -13.70 -19.81
N LEU A 152 -21.58 -12.93 -19.17
CA LEU A 152 -23.03 -13.06 -19.29
C LEU A 152 -23.54 -12.15 -20.41
N VAL A 153 -23.97 -12.78 -21.50
CA VAL A 153 -24.47 -12.10 -22.71
C VAL A 153 -25.99 -11.91 -22.61
N THR A 154 -26.46 -10.68 -22.51
CA THR A 154 -27.88 -10.27 -22.54
C THR A 154 -28.24 -9.60 -23.87
N ASP A 155 -27.31 -8.80 -24.42
CA ASP A 155 -27.41 -8.14 -25.71
C ASP A 155 -26.15 -8.39 -26.57
N ASN A 156 -26.38 -8.92 -27.77
CA ASN A 156 -25.35 -9.22 -28.76
C ASN A 156 -25.11 -8.07 -29.76
N SER A 157 -25.76 -6.92 -29.60
CA SER A 157 -25.55 -5.77 -30.46
C SER A 157 -24.13 -5.21 -30.35
N GLU A 158 -23.69 -4.54 -31.43
CA GLU A 158 -22.38 -3.85 -31.46
C GLU A 158 -22.30 -2.70 -30.44
N ASN A 159 -23.45 -2.17 -30.00
CA ASN A 159 -23.55 -1.08 -29.04
C ASN A 159 -23.79 -1.56 -27.60
N SER A 160 -23.81 -2.88 -27.35
CA SER A 160 -24.11 -3.42 -26.03
C SER A 160 -23.08 -2.96 -25.00
N LYS A 161 -23.55 -2.55 -23.82
CA LYS A 161 -22.68 -2.07 -22.75
C LYS A 161 -22.36 -3.20 -21.78
N TYR A 162 -21.35 -2.98 -20.95
CA TYR A 162 -20.81 -3.96 -20.04
C TYR A 162 -20.70 -3.37 -18.64
N ILE A 163 -20.93 -4.21 -17.65
CA ILE A 163 -20.44 -4.00 -16.29
C ILE A 163 -19.38 -5.03 -16.01
N VAL A 164 -18.33 -4.63 -15.31
CA VAL A 164 -17.31 -5.55 -14.83
C VAL A 164 -17.55 -5.78 -13.35
N ILE A 165 -17.63 -7.03 -12.93
CA ILE A 165 -17.64 -7.44 -11.53
C ILE A 165 -16.37 -8.26 -11.33
N GLY A 166 -15.53 -7.88 -10.38
CA GLY A 166 -14.25 -8.55 -10.17
C GLY A 166 -13.86 -8.72 -8.71
N ALA A 167 -13.00 -9.70 -8.49
CA ALA A 167 -12.34 -10.01 -7.22
C ALA A 167 -11.00 -10.67 -7.56
N HIS A 168 -9.95 -10.55 -6.75
CA HIS A 168 -8.74 -11.34 -6.97
C HIS A 168 -8.85 -12.71 -6.30
N TYR A 169 -8.21 -13.71 -6.88
CA TYR A 169 -8.22 -15.09 -6.36
C TYR A 169 -6.86 -15.55 -5.83
N ASP A 170 -5.80 -14.77 -6.05
CA ASP A 170 -4.49 -15.05 -5.45
C ASP A 170 -4.44 -14.57 -3.99
N HIS A 171 -3.47 -15.12 -3.26
CA HIS A 171 -3.08 -14.65 -1.93
C HIS A 171 -1.60 -15.00 -1.65
N LEU A 172 -1.13 -14.83 -0.42
CA LEU A 172 0.28 -14.85 -0.04
C LEU A 172 0.97 -16.23 0.05
N GLY A 173 0.25 -17.33 -0.20
CA GLY A 173 0.82 -18.69 -0.13
C GLY A 173 1.37 -19.02 1.27
N PHE A 174 2.67 -19.29 1.41
CA PHE A 174 3.31 -19.55 2.71
C PHE A 174 3.70 -18.29 3.51
N GLY A 175 3.51 -17.09 2.93
CA GLY A 175 3.91 -15.82 3.53
C GLY A 175 5.37 -15.76 4.00
N GLY A 176 5.63 -15.02 5.08
CA GLY A 176 6.97 -14.77 5.63
C GLY A 176 7.59 -13.45 5.15
N LEU A 177 8.87 -13.25 5.47
CA LEU A 177 9.58 -12.00 5.21
C LEU A 177 9.63 -11.68 3.70
N GLY A 178 9.30 -10.43 3.34
CA GLY A 178 9.32 -9.94 1.95
C GLY A 178 8.11 -10.35 1.09
N THR A 179 7.13 -11.06 1.65
CA THR A 179 5.94 -11.53 0.90
C THR A 179 4.74 -10.59 0.95
N GLY A 180 4.73 -9.62 1.87
CA GLY A 180 3.54 -8.84 2.20
C GLY A 180 2.81 -9.33 3.46
N SER A 181 3.24 -10.47 4.03
CA SER A 181 2.70 -10.99 5.28
C SER A 181 2.86 -10.00 6.45
N ARG A 182 1.81 -9.85 7.24
CA ARG A 182 1.83 -9.08 8.50
C ARG A 182 2.44 -9.85 9.67
N ASN A 183 2.72 -11.15 9.49
CA ASN A 183 3.51 -11.99 10.38
C ASN A 183 4.80 -12.46 9.68
N PRO A 184 5.77 -11.56 9.40
CA PRO A 184 6.93 -11.88 8.57
C PRO A 184 7.85 -12.97 9.17
N ASN A 185 7.74 -13.23 10.47
CA ASN A 185 8.49 -14.28 11.17
C ASN A 185 7.80 -15.65 11.13
N VAL A 186 6.65 -15.76 10.45
CA VAL A 186 5.87 -17.00 10.34
C VAL A 186 5.81 -17.42 8.88
N THR A 187 6.25 -18.64 8.61
CA THR A 187 6.07 -19.31 7.31
C THR A 187 5.01 -20.39 7.46
N ALA A 188 3.78 -20.06 7.04
CA ALA A 188 2.62 -20.93 7.13
C ALA A 188 1.61 -20.54 6.05
N ILE A 189 0.68 -21.44 5.74
CA ILE A 189 -0.35 -21.17 4.72
C ILE A 189 -1.18 -19.96 5.15
N HIS A 190 -1.23 -18.95 4.30
CA HIS A 190 -2.14 -17.82 4.35
C HIS A 190 -3.32 -18.21 3.47
N TYR A 191 -4.45 -18.55 4.09
CA TYR A 191 -5.60 -19.08 3.37
C TYR A 191 -6.35 -17.99 2.60
N GLY A 192 -6.28 -16.73 3.04
CA GLY A 192 -6.94 -15.61 2.37
C GLY A 192 -8.46 -15.74 2.38
N ALA A 193 -9.01 -16.21 3.51
CA ALA A 193 -10.44 -16.50 3.59
C ALA A 193 -11.30 -15.25 3.40
N ASP A 194 -10.94 -14.13 4.03
CA ASP A 194 -11.55 -12.85 3.77
C ASP A 194 -10.89 -12.16 2.59
N ASP A 195 -9.56 -12.24 2.50
CA ASP A 195 -8.71 -11.61 1.49
C ASP A 195 -8.04 -12.65 0.56
N ASN A 196 -8.67 -13.07 -0.54
CA ASN A 196 -9.96 -12.58 -1.03
C ASN A 196 -10.89 -13.72 -1.52
N ALA A 197 -10.83 -14.88 -0.86
CA ALA A 197 -11.76 -15.97 -1.13
C ALA A 197 -13.22 -15.55 -0.89
N SER A 198 -13.49 -14.65 0.06
CA SER A 198 -14.81 -14.09 0.31
C SER A 198 -15.35 -13.32 -0.90
N GLY A 199 -14.52 -12.49 -1.55
CA GLY A 199 -14.91 -11.74 -2.75
C GLY A 199 -15.13 -12.63 -3.96
N VAL A 200 -14.29 -13.66 -4.15
CA VAL A 200 -14.49 -14.66 -5.21
C VAL A 200 -15.78 -15.44 -4.99
N ALA A 201 -16.07 -15.88 -3.76
CA ALA A 201 -17.30 -16.58 -3.42
C ALA A 201 -18.53 -15.71 -3.69
N SER A 202 -18.52 -14.44 -3.25
CA SER A 202 -19.56 -13.46 -3.57
C SER A 202 -19.73 -13.24 -5.06
N MET A 203 -18.63 -13.10 -5.82
CA MET A 203 -18.68 -12.90 -7.27
C MET A 203 -19.37 -14.09 -7.97
N LEU A 204 -19.07 -15.32 -7.57
CA LEU A 204 -19.67 -16.54 -8.13
C LEU A 204 -21.18 -16.62 -7.82
N GLU A 205 -21.58 -16.36 -6.57
CA GLU A 205 -22.99 -16.33 -6.15
C GLU A 205 -23.78 -15.25 -6.91
N ILE A 206 -23.20 -14.05 -7.03
CA ILE A 206 -23.80 -12.94 -7.79
C ILE A 206 -23.91 -13.31 -9.28
N ALA A 207 -22.92 -14.01 -9.84
CA ALA A 207 -22.97 -14.49 -11.22
C ALA A 207 -24.10 -15.50 -11.44
N GLU A 208 -24.28 -16.47 -10.53
CA GLU A 208 -25.39 -17.42 -10.57
C GLU A 208 -26.75 -16.69 -10.53
N LYS A 209 -26.90 -15.75 -9.58
CA LYS A 209 -28.14 -15.01 -9.40
C LYS A 209 -28.47 -14.10 -10.58
N LEU A 210 -27.49 -13.39 -11.14
CA LEU A 210 -27.67 -12.56 -12.35
C LEU A 210 -27.98 -13.42 -13.59
N SER A 211 -27.33 -14.57 -13.74
CA SER A 211 -27.61 -15.52 -14.82
C SER A 211 -29.04 -16.06 -14.74
N SER A 212 -29.50 -16.40 -13.53
CA SER A 212 -30.88 -16.84 -13.29
C SER A 212 -31.91 -15.75 -13.59
N ASN A 213 -31.54 -14.48 -13.42
CA ASN A 213 -32.38 -13.31 -13.69
C ASN A 213 -32.10 -12.65 -15.05
N LYS A 214 -31.39 -13.34 -15.96
CA LYS A 214 -30.90 -12.81 -17.23
C LYS A 214 -31.96 -12.09 -18.08
N LYS A 215 -33.21 -12.55 -18.05
CA LYS A 215 -34.32 -11.96 -18.81
C LYS A 215 -34.65 -10.51 -18.40
N ASN A 216 -34.22 -10.11 -17.21
CA ASN A 216 -34.45 -8.79 -16.62
C ASN A 216 -33.19 -7.90 -16.71
N LEU A 217 -32.24 -8.22 -17.59
CA LEU A 217 -31.00 -7.47 -17.75
C LEU A 217 -30.94 -6.91 -19.18
N THR A 218 -30.54 -5.64 -19.34
CA THR A 218 -30.38 -5.00 -20.66
C THR A 218 -28.94 -4.91 -21.13
N ASN A 219 -27.96 -4.97 -20.22
CA ASN A 219 -26.54 -4.87 -20.54
C ASN A 219 -25.77 -6.15 -20.19
N ASN A 220 -24.65 -6.38 -20.88
CA ASN A 220 -23.78 -7.54 -20.65
C ASN A 220 -23.00 -7.38 -19.35
N ILE A 221 -22.51 -8.50 -18.81
CA ILE A 221 -21.71 -8.49 -17.59
C ILE A 221 -20.46 -9.33 -17.81
N LEU A 222 -19.30 -8.80 -17.41
CA LEU A 222 -18.04 -9.52 -17.32
C LEU A 222 -17.77 -9.82 -15.85
N PHE A 223 -17.49 -11.08 -15.54
CA PHE A 223 -16.97 -11.52 -14.25
C PHE A 223 -15.49 -11.80 -14.41
N VAL A 224 -14.65 -11.22 -13.55
CA VAL A 224 -13.20 -11.34 -13.66
C VAL A 224 -12.59 -11.71 -12.32
N ALA A 225 -12.06 -12.94 -12.23
CA ALA A 225 -11.18 -13.32 -11.14
C ALA A 225 -9.74 -12.90 -11.50
N PHE A 226 -9.20 -11.89 -10.85
CA PHE A 226 -7.85 -11.38 -11.11
C PHE A 226 -6.79 -12.23 -10.41
N GLY A 227 -5.66 -12.44 -11.07
CA GLY A 227 -4.49 -13.09 -10.47
C GLY A 227 -3.37 -12.10 -10.19
N ALA A 228 -2.54 -12.41 -9.19
CA ALA A 228 -1.38 -11.60 -8.78
C ALA A 228 -1.73 -10.14 -8.41
N GLU A 229 -2.84 -9.94 -7.70
CA GLU A 229 -3.19 -8.67 -7.04
C GLU A 229 -2.14 -8.33 -5.97
N GLU A 230 -1.81 -9.31 -5.12
CA GLU A 230 -0.91 -9.17 -3.97
C GLU A 230 0.51 -8.78 -4.37
N MET A 231 0.86 -9.12 -5.61
CA MET A 231 2.13 -8.76 -6.24
C MET A 231 2.10 -7.36 -6.88
N GLY A 232 1.05 -6.56 -6.66
CA GLY A 232 0.91 -5.18 -7.12
C GLY A 232 0.01 -5.00 -8.35
N LEU A 233 -1.19 -5.57 -8.29
CA LEU A 233 -2.27 -5.43 -9.29
C LEU A 233 -1.89 -5.95 -10.69
N ILE A 234 -1.09 -7.02 -10.77
CA ILE A 234 -0.55 -7.48 -12.06
C ILE A 234 -1.68 -7.95 -12.99
N GLY A 235 -2.65 -8.71 -12.44
CA GLY A 235 -3.80 -9.24 -13.16
C GLY A 235 -4.68 -8.13 -13.75
N SER A 236 -5.19 -7.21 -12.92
CA SER A 236 -6.07 -6.15 -13.41
C SER A 236 -5.36 -5.17 -14.34
N LYS A 237 -4.07 -4.86 -14.13
CA LYS A 237 -3.28 -4.07 -15.09
C LYS A 237 -3.14 -4.79 -16.43
N HIS A 238 -2.89 -6.10 -16.41
CA HIS A 238 -2.84 -6.87 -17.64
C HIS A 238 -4.20 -6.89 -18.37
N PHE A 239 -5.29 -7.10 -17.62
CA PHE A 239 -6.65 -7.13 -18.18
C PHE A 239 -7.04 -5.78 -18.80
N THR A 240 -6.79 -4.67 -18.11
CA THR A 240 -7.14 -3.33 -18.59
C THR A 240 -6.29 -2.88 -19.78
N ASN A 241 -5.03 -3.31 -19.87
CA ASN A 241 -4.18 -3.09 -21.03
C ASN A 241 -4.55 -3.96 -22.25
N ASN A 242 -5.29 -5.06 -22.03
CA ASN A 242 -5.67 -6.02 -23.07
C ASN A 242 -7.18 -6.29 -23.05
N LEU A 243 -7.99 -5.24 -22.87
CA LEU A 243 -9.44 -5.40 -22.72
C LEU A 243 -10.04 -6.16 -23.90
N PRO A 244 -10.90 -7.17 -23.65
CA PRO A 244 -11.55 -7.94 -24.71
C PRO A 244 -12.68 -7.16 -25.41
N ILE A 245 -12.97 -5.95 -24.92
CA ILE A 245 -14.01 -5.05 -25.39
C ILE A 245 -13.50 -3.61 -25.39
N ASN A 246 -14.12 -2.74 -26.18
CA ASN A 246 -13.81 -1.31 -26.10
C ASN A 246 -14.16 -0.78 -24.69
N LYS A 247 -13.19 -0.13 -24.04
CA LYS A 247 -13.34 0.45 -22.70
C LYS A 247 -14.54 1.39 -22.58
N ASP A 248 -14.88 2.11 -23.65
CA ASP A 248 -16.00 3.04 -23.64
C ASP A 248 -17.33 2.29 -23.49
N ARG A 249 -17.40 0.98 -23.77
CA ARG A 249 -18.62 0.19 -23.54
C ARG A 249 -18.80 -0.22 -22.09
N ILE A 250 -17.84 0.05 -21.20
CA ILE A 250 -17.92 -0.29 -19.77
C ILE A 250 -18.64 0.83 -19.02
N ILE A 251 -19.75 0.51 -18.35
CA ILE A 251 -20.54 1.44 -17.54
C ILE A 251 -19.82 1.75 -16.23
N ALA A 252 -19.36 0.70 -15.55
CA ALA A 252 -18.63 0.76 -14.30
C ALA A 252 -17.94 -0.57 -14.03
N MET A 253 -17.02 -0.56 -13.08
CA MET A 253 -16.44 -1.76 -12.49
C MET A 253 -16.75 -1.82 -10.99
N ILE A 254 -17.29 -2.95 -10.54
CA ILE A 254 -17.48 -3.28 -9.13
C ILE A 254 -16.34 -4.23 -8.73
N ASN A 255 -15.55 -3.83 -7.74
CA ASN A 255 -14.51 -4.65 -7.14
C ASN A 255 -14.98 -5.15 -5.78
N ILE A 256 -14.91 -6.45 -5.57
CA ILE A 256 -15.33 -7.11 -4.33
C ILE A 256 -14.08 -7.59 -3.61
N ASP A 257 -13.85 -7.09 -2.39
CA ASP A 257 -12.62 -7.33 -1.66
C ASP A 257 -12.84 -7.31 -0.15
N MET A 258 -12.45 -8.37 0.56
CA MET A 258 -12.62 -8.50 2.01
C MET A 258 -14.06 -8.24 2.47
N VAL A 259 -15.02 -9.06 2.02
CA VAL A 259 -16.46 -8.87 2.26
C VAL A 259 -17.07 -9.85 3.26
N GLY A 260 -16.27 -10.76 3.81
CA GLY A 260 -16.70 -11.84 4.70
C GLY A 260 -16.67 -11.52 6.19
N ARG A 261 -16.16 -10.36 6.61
CA ARG A 261 -15.93 -10.03 8.03
C ARG A 261 -16.60 -8.72 8.48
N MET A 262 -17.85 -8.53 8.07
CA MET A 262 -18.66 -7.39 8.53
C MET A 262 -18.71 -7.30 10.05
N LYS A 263 -18.45 -6.09 10.55
CA LYS A 263 -18.48 -5.77 11.98
C LYS A 263 -19.91 -5.71 12.49
N ALA A 264 -20.07 -5.81 13.81
CA ALA A 264 -21.38 -5.76 14.47
C ALA A 264 -22.16 -4.46 14.22
N ASP A 265 -21.47 -3.38 13.85
CA ASP A 265 -22.09 -2.12 13.45
C ASP A 265 -22.64 -2.14 12.02
N LYS A 266 -22.58 -3.27 11.31
CA LYS A 266 -23.05 -3.42 9.91
C LYS A 266 -22.41 -2.42 8.96
N SER A 267 -21.14 -2.09 9.18
CA SER A 267 -20.39 -1.19 8.31
C SER A 267 -20.07 -1.86 6.98
N LEU A 268 -20.39 -1.17 5.88
CA LEU A 268 -19.99 -1.54 4.53
C LEU A 268 -19.25 -0.37 3.90
N GLN A 269 -17.99 -0.60 3.53
CA GLN A 269 -17.14 0.39 2.89
C GLN A 269 -17.35 0.32 1.38
N ILE A 270 -17.56 1.47 0.78
CA ILE A 270 -17.62 1.65 -0.66
C ILE A 270 -16.64 2.78 -0.99
N GLY A 271 -15.65 2.50 -1.82
CA GLY A 271 -14.72 3.48 -2.38
C GLY A 271 -15.02 3.78 -3.85
N GLY A 272 -14.48 4.89 -4.35
CA GLY A 272 -14.66 5.31 -5.74
C GLY A 272 -15.98 6.02 -6.05
N ILE A 273 -16.79 6.37 -5.05
CA ILE A 273 -18.07 7.07 -5.29
C ILE A 273 -17.89 8.49 -5.85
N GLY A 274 -16.71 9.09 -5.75
CA GLY A 274 -16.40 10.35 -6.41
C GLY A 274 -16.14 10.20 -7.91
N THR A 275 -16.01 8.97 -8.42
CA THR A 275 -15.63 8.71 -9.83
C THR A 275 -16.78 8.86 -10.81
N SER A 276 -18.01 9.08 -10.34
CA SER A 276 -19.12 9.54 -11.17
C SER A 276 -20.08 10.44 -10.39
N ILE A 277 -20.86 11.25 -11.11
CA ILE A 277 -21.86 12.14 -10.52
C ILE A 277 -22.97 11.32 -9.82
N GLU A 278 -23.31 10.17 -10.39
CA GLU A 278 -24.46 9.35 -9.99
C GLU A 278 -24.14 8.36 -8.87
N SER A 279 -22.86 8.02 -8.65
CA SER A 279 -22.42 6.93 -7.77
C SER A 279 -22.95 7.07 -6.34
N ASP A 280 -22.85 8.25 -5.71
CA ASP A 280 -23.32 8.47 -4.33
C ASP A 280 -24.84 8.24 -4.17
N SER A 281 -25.64 8.71 -5.14
CA SER A 281 -27.09 8.50 -5.13
C SER A 281 -27.45 7.04 -5.38
N LEU A 282 -26.72 6.36 -6.28
CA LEU A 282 -26.92 4.94 -6.59
C LEU A 282 -26.70 4.06 -5.35
N VAL A 283 -25.56 4.20 -4.67
CA VAL A 283 -25.24 3.34 -3.52
C VAL A 283 -26.19 3.57 -2.35
N LYS A 284 -26.66 4.81 -2.15
CA LYS A 284 -27.67 5.16 -1.13
C LYS A 284 -29.05 4.62 -1.49
N LYS A 285 -29.45 4.69 -2.76
CA LYS A 285 -30.71 4.12 -3.25
C LYS A 285 -30.75 2.61 -3.00
N VAL A 286 -29.69 1.88 -3.34
CA VAL A 286 -29.63 0.43 -3.08
C VAL A 286 -29.70 0.14 -1.58
N ASN A 287 -29.04 0.96 -0.76
CA ASN A 287 -28.96 0.74 0.69
C ASN A 287 -30.31 0.89 1.43
N THR A 288 -31.34 1.49 0.84
CA THR A 288 -32.66 1.56 1.47
C THR A 288 -33.26 0.18 1.75
N ASN A 289 -32.81 -0.85 1.04
CA ASN A 289 -33.25 -2.23 1.23
C ASN A 289 -32.49 -2.96 2.36
N TYR A 290 -31.33 -2.45 2.78
CA TYR A 290 -30.40 -3.16 3.65
C TYR A 290 -30.13 -2.44 4.97
N ASN A 291 -30.24 -1.10 5.00
CA ASN A 291 -29.93 -0.27 6.15
C ASN A 291 -28.51 -0.52 6.70
N LEU A 292 -27.52 -0.68 5.81
CA LEU A 292 -26.11 -0.79 6.19
C LEU A 292 -25.56 0.58 6.57
N ASN A 293 -24.57 0.58 7.45
CA ASN A 293 -23.82 1.78 7.79
C ASN A 293 -22.74 2.00 6.72
N LEU A 294 -23.11 2.74 5.67
CA LEU A 294 -22.22 2.97 4.53
C LEU A 294 -21.08 3.91 4.89
N GLY A 295 -19.86 3.43 4.67
CA GLY A 295 -18.67 4.24 4.61
C GLY A 295 -18.37 4.57 3.17
N LEU A 296 -18.31 5.86 2.85
CA LEU A 296 -18.15 6.33 1.48
C LEU A 296 -16.86 7.15 1.32
N SER A 297 -15.84 6.61 0.64
CA SER A 297 -14.65 7.34 0.20
C SER A 297 -14.73 7.78 -1.26
N GLN A 298 -14.30 9.01 -1.55
CA GLN A 298 -14.48 9.62 -2.87
C GLN A 298 -13.47 9.10 -3.90
N GLU A 299 -12.29 8.71 -3.47
CA GLU A 299 -11.14 8.48 -4.32
C GLU A 299 -11.30 7.24 -5.19
N GLY A 300 -10.96 7.37 -6.47
CA GLY A 300 -11.01 6.26 -7.43
C GLY A 300 -9.78 5.37 -7.41
N TYR A 301 -8.68 5.83 -6.79
CA TYR A 301 -7.45 5.07 -6.65
C TYR A 301 -7.34 4.50 -5.23
N GLY A 302 -7.06 3.21 -5.12
CA GLY A 302 -6.87 2.49 -3.88
C GLY A 302 -5.97 1.25 -4.04
N PRO A 303 -5.74 0.50 -2.96
CA PRO A 303 -4.86 -0.65 -2.94
C PRO A 303 -5.58 -1.93 -3.41
N SER A 304 -6.29 -1.88 -4.55
CA SER A 304 -6.96 -3.06 -5.12
C SER A 304 -7.27 -2.87 -6.62
N ASP A 305 -7.80 -3.90 -7.28
CA ASP A 305 -7.90 -4.01 -8.74
C ASP A 305 -8.72 -2.92 -9.44
N HIS A 306 -9.67 -2.30 -8.73
CA HIS A 306 -10.45 -1.17 -9.25
C HIS A 306 -9.58 -0.02 -9.77
N SER A 307 -8.40 0.21 -9.17
CA SER A 307 -7.47 1.27 -9.58
C SER A 307 -7.04 1.19 -11.04
N SER A 308 -6.91 -0.04 -11.57
CA SER A 308 -6.56 -0.27 -12.97
C SER A 308 -7.67 0.23 -13.92
N PHE A 309 -8.94 0.15 -13.51
CA PHE A 309 -10.08 0.65 -14.29
C PHE A 309 -10.26 2.16 -14.15
N TYR A 310 -10.06 2.70 -12.95
CA TYR A 310 -10.08 4.16 -12.72
C TYR A 310 -9.05 4.89 -13.60
N SER A 311 -7.87 4.29 -13.79
CA SER A 311 -6.82 4.79 -14.69
C SER A 311 -7.27 4.93 -16.15
N LEU A 312 -8.32 4.21 -16.56
CA LEU A 312 -8.91 4.28 -17.91
C LEU A 312 -10.11 5.22 -18.03
N ASN A 313 -10.41 5.98 -16.97
CA ASN A 313 -11.61 6.82 -16.82
C ASN A 313 -12.92 6.01 -16.74
N ILE A 314 -12.86 4.81 -16.16
CA ILE A 314 -14.04 3.99 -15.90
C ILE A 314 -14.49 4.25 -14.45
N PRO A 315 -15.78 4.55 -14.21
CA PRO A 315 -16.33 4.64 -12.86
C PRO A 315 -16.15 3.33 -12.07
N VAL A 316 -15.79 3.43 -10.79
CA VAL A 316 -15.47 2.26 -9.96
C VAL A 316 -16.21 2.27 -8.63
N PHE A 317 -16.50 1.07 -8.13
CA PHE A 317 -17.02 0.82 -6.79
C PHE A 317 -16.14 -0.23 -6.10
N PHE A 318 -15.34 0.18 -5.14
CA PHE A 318 -14.55 -0.74 -4.31
C PHE A 318 -15.34 -1.11 -3.07
N ILE A 319 -15.73 -2.38 -2.91
CA ILE A 319 -16.63 -2.80 -1.84
C ILE A 319 -15.88 -3.71 -0.86
N SER A 320 -15.88 -3.34 0.42
CA SER A 320 -15.21 -4.06 1.50
C SER A 320 -15.95 -3.94 2.82
N THR A 321 -15.79 -4.92 3.71
CA THR A 321 -16.25 -4.84 5.11
C THR A 321 -15.21 -4.22 6.04
N GLY A 322 -14.09 -3.76 5.48
CA GLY A 322 -12.99 -3.17 6.23
C GLY A 322 -12.04 -4.22 6.78
N ALA A 323 -10.84 -3.77 7.11
CA ALA A 323 -9.79 -4.70 7.45
C ALA A 323 -9.79 -5.10 8.94
N HIS A 324 -9.14 -6.22 9.24
CA HIS A 324 -9.18 -6.89 10.54
C HIS A 324 -7.77 -7.33 11.01
N THR A 325 -7.67 -7.86 12.23
CA THR A 325 -6.38 -8.26 12.83
C THR A 325 -5.67 -9.35 12.05
N ASP A 326 -6.44 -10.25 11.44
CA ASP A 326 -5.89 -11.41 10.74
C ASP A 326 -5.50 -11.15 9.27
N TYR A 327 -5.78 -9.95 8.74
CA TYR A 327 -5.43 -9.57 7.36
C TYR A 327 -3.95 -9.81 7.08
N HIS A 328 -3.62 -10.46 5.95
CA HIS A 328 -2.25 -10.88 5.58
C HIS A 328 -1.55 -11.75 6.64
N THR A 329 -2.30 -12.57 7.39
CA THR A 329 -1.75 -13.54 8.35
C THR A 329 -2.32 -14.94 8.12
N PRO A 330 -1.71 -16.00 8.66
CA PRO A 330 -2.29 -17.34 8.63
C PRO A 330 -3.64 -17.46 9.35
N GLY A 331 -3.99 -16.46 10.19
CA GLY A 331 -5.26 -16.41 10.89
C GLY A 331 -6.45 -16.03 9.99
N ASP A 332 -6.22 -15.52 8.78
CA ASP A 332 -7.29 -15.25 7.83
C ASP A 332 -7.85 -16.56 7.25
N SER A 333 -8.73 -17.17 8.03
CA SER A 333 -9.24 -18.54 7.84
C SER A 333 -10.76 -18.55 7.78
N THR A 334 -11.32 -19.57 7.13
CA THR A 334 -12.77 -19.70 6.88
C THR A 334 -13.61 -19.67 8.17
N GLY A 335 -13.04 -20.13 9.30
CA GLY A 335 -13.74 -20.09 10.59
C GLY A 335 -14.07 -18.70 11.10
N ASN A 336 -13.42 -17.66 10.55
CA ASN A 336 -13.65 -16.27 10.92
C ASN A 336 -14.65 -15.55 10.00
N ILE A 337 -15.16 -16.21 8.96
CA ILE A 337 -16.12 -15.64 8.02
C ILE A 337 -17.53 -15.66 8.61
N ASN A 338 -18.18 -14.50 8.57
CA ASN A 338 -19.57 -14.35 8.96
C ASN A 338 -20.48 -14.54 7.73
N PHE A 339 -20.82 -15.80 7.44
CA PHE A 339 -21.63 -16.14 6.27
C PHE A 339 -23.00 -15.44 6.21
N PRO A 340 -23.78 -15.31 7.31
CA PRO A 340 -25.02 -14.54 7.30
C PRO A 340 -24.83 -13.10 6.80
N ASP A 341 -23.77 -12.42 7.26
CA ASP A 341 -23.49 -11.04 6.84
C ASP A 341 -22.92 -10.98 5.42
N LEU A 342 -22.09 -11.95 5.02
CA LEU A 342 -21.61 -12.10 3.64
C LEU A 342 -22.77 -12.24 2.63
N ILE A 343 -23.86 -12.91 3.02
CA ILE A 343 -25.09 -13.00 2.21
C ILE A 343 -25.74 -11.62 2.07
N ILE A 344 -25.80 -10.82 3.14
CA ILE A 344 -26.35 -9.46 3.09
C ILE A 344 -25.51 -8.58 2.14
N VAL A 345 -24.18 -8.62 2.29
CA VAL A 345 -23.26 -7.86 1.43
C VAL A 345 -23.37 -8.33 -0.03
N SER A 346 -23.41 -9.63 -0.29
CA SER A 346 -23.56 -10.18 -1.65
C SER A 346 -24.88 -9.76 -2.30
N ASN A 347 -25.97 -9.71 -1.53
CA ASN A 347 -27.26 -9.21 -2.02
C ASN A 347 -27.22 -7.71 -2.33
N TYR A 348 -26.57 -6.90 -1.48
CA TYR A 348 -26.35 -5.48 -1.75
C TYR A 348 -25.59 -5.27 -3.08
N ILE A 349 -24.49 -6.02 -3.27
CA ILE A 349 -23.67 -5.95 -4.49
C ILE A 349 -24.48 -6.41 -5.71
N TYR A 350 -25.28 -7.48 -5.57
CA TYR A 350 -26.21 -7.94 -6.62
C TYR A 350 -27.19 -6.83 -7.03
N ASP A 351 -27.83 -6.15 -6.08
CA ASP A 351 -28.81 -5.09 -6.39
C ASP A 351 -28.14 -3.88 -7.06
N LEU A 352 -26.94 -3.51 -6.63
CA LEU A 352 -26.14 -2.48 -7.29
C LEU A 352 -25.76 -2.89 -8.72
N ALA A 353 -25.29 -4.12 -8.92
CA ALA A 353 -24.97 -4.66 -10.24
C ALA A 353 -26.21 -4.73 -11.13
N PHE A 354 -27.36 -5.13 -10.59
CA PHE A 354 -28.64 -5.21 -11.29
C PHE A 354 -29.15 -3.83 -11.73
N GLU A 355 -29.06 -2.83 -10.85
CA GLU A 355 -29.38 -1.43 -11.17
C GLU A 355 -28.49 -0.93 -12.31
N LEU A 356 -27.16 -1.12 -12.22
CA LEU A 356 -26.23 -0.75 -13.28
C LEU A 356 -26.53 -1.50 -14.59
N ALA A 357 -26.83 -2.80 -14.51
CA ALA A 357 -27.06 -3.67 -15.68
C ALA A 357 -28.33 -3.31 -16.44
N ASN A 358 -29.23 -2.55 -15.83
CA ASN A 358 -30.44 -2.05 -16.44
C ASN A 358 -30.41 -0.55 -16.79
N ARG A 359 -29.25 0.13 -16.64
CA ARG A 359 -29.12 1.53 -17.04
C ARG A 359 -29.01 1.67 -18.56
N ASN A 360 -29.80 2.58 -19.12
CA ASN A 360 -29.68 2.97 -20.52
C ASN A 360 -28.51 3.91 -20.76
N GLU A 361 -28.10 4.71 -19.76
CA GLU A 361 -27.03 5.69 -19.85
C GLU A 361 -25.78 5.24 -19.08
N LYS A 362 -24.59 5.65 -19.53
CA LYS A 362 -23.35 5.45 -18.76
C LYS A 362 -23.38 6.36 -17.53
N LEU A 363 -22.52 6.07 -16.55
CA LEU A 363 -22.29 7.04 -15.48
C LEU A 363 -21.39 8.16 -16.00
N SER A 364 -21.62 9.37 -15.49
CA SER A 364 -20.87 10.57 -15.87
C SER A 364 -19.55 10.58 -15.13
N PHE A 365 -18.50 10.04 -15.75
CA PHE A 365 -17.18 9.93 -15.13
C PHE A 365 -16.66 11.29 -14.64
N LYS A 366 -16.16 11.31 -13.42
CA LYS A 366 -15.49 12.45 -12.79
C LYS A 366 -14.16 11.97 -12.22
N GLU A 367 -13.10 12.75 -12.41
CA GLU A 367 -11.83 12.46 -11.74
C GLU A 367 -11.95 12.74 -10.23
N ALA A 368 -11.56 11.77 -9.41
CA ALA A 368 -11.59 11.83 -7.96
C ALA A 368 -10.29 11.26 -7.38
N GLY A 369 -9.36 12.14 -7.04
CA GLY A 369 -8.01 11.79 -6.59
C GLY A 369 -7.06 11.45 -7.75
N SER A 370 -5.77 11.26 -7.42
CA SER A 370 -4.72 10.95 -8.40
C SER A 370 -4.98 9.60 -9.09
N LYS A 371 -4.89 9.57 -10.43
CA LYS A 371 -4.99 8.32 -11.24
C LYS A 371 -3.71 7.50 -11.25
N ASN A 372 -2.59 8.18 -11.07
CA ASN A 372 -1.35 7.48 -10.84
C ASN A 372 -1.25 7.21 -9.33
N PRO A 373 -0.62 6.11 -8.89
CA PRO A 373 0.15 6.25 -7.68
C PRO A 373 0.99 7.50 -7.94
N ALA A 374 0.80 8.56 -7.16
CA ALA A 374 1.72 9.66 -7.28
C ALA A 374 3.12 9.05 -7.31
N ASN A 375 4.06 9.76 -7.92
CA ASN A 375 5.43 9.67 -7.47
C ASN A 375 5.54 10.06 -5.97
N ASP A 376 4.67 9.57 -5.08
CA ASP A 376 5.01 9.12 -3.74
C ASP A 376 5.95 7.91 -3.87
N LYS A 377 7.08 8.18 -4.52
CA LYS A 377 8.40 7.65 -4.18
C LYS A 377 8.77 7.96 -2.71
N ASN A 378 7.88 8.61 -1.96
CA ASN A 378 7.87 8.82 -0.52
C ASN A 378 6.95 7.84 0.24
N GLY A 379 6.59 6.69 -0.36
CA GLY A 379 5.88 5.59 0.30
C GLY A 379 6.71 4.90 1.40
N ARG A 380 6.97 5.61 2.50
CA ARG A 380 7.30 5.20 3.88
C ARG A 380 7.71 6.42 4.73
N GLY A 381 7.05 7.56 4.55
CA GLY A 381 7.46 8.85 5.14
C GLY A 381 6.75 9.29 6.43
N PHE A 382 5.96 8.45 7.10
CA PHE A 382 5.45 8.85 8.41
C PHE A 382 6.54 8.62 9.45
N LYS A 383 7.07 9.71 10.03
CA LYS A 383 8.07 9.66 11.11
C LYS A 383 7.56 8.93 12.35
N VAL A 384 6.24 8.81 12.48
CA VAL A 384 5.54 8.23 13.61
C VAL A 384 4.27 7.51 13.17
N SER A 385 3.81 6.57 13.99
CA SER A 385 2.50 5.98 13.88
C SER A 385 1.85 5.95 15.26
N LEU A 386 0.54 6.22 15.33
CA LEU A 386 -0.21 5.96 16.55
C LEU A 386 -0.34 4.44 16.83
N GLY A 387 -0.09 3.59 15.84
CA GLY A 387 -0.37 2.16 15.91
C GLY A 387 -1.86 1.89 16.02
N ILE A 388 -2.64 2.63 15.23
CA ILE A 388 -4.03 2.32 14.98
C ILE A 388 -4.14 1.77 13.57
N MET A 389 -5.18 0.99 13.37
CA MET A 389 -5.74 0.72 12.07
C MET A 389 -6.90 1.70 11.89
N PRO A 390 -6.74 2.69 11.00
CA PRO A 390 -7.80 3.64 10.75
C PRO A 390 -8.97 2.96 10.09
N ASP A 391 -10.15 3.46 10.41
CA ASP A 391 -11.36 3.19 9.65
C ASP A 391 -11.27 3.89 8.30
N PHE A 392 -10.91 3.13 7.26
CA PHE A 392 -10.92 3.62 5.88
C PHE A 392 -12.34 3.74 5.31
N SER A 393 -13.36 3.34 6.06
CA SER A 393 -14.74 3.37 5.59
C SER A 393 -15.21 4.79 5.31
N GLY A 394 -14.81 5.79 6.08
CA GLY A 394 -15.44 7.12 5.98
C GLY A 394 -16.92 7.13 6.41
N VAL A 395 -17.38 6.12 7.18
CA VAL A 395 -18.71 6.12 7.84
C VAL A 395 -18.80 7.30 8.79
N ILE A 396 -17.74 7.53 9.55
CA ILE A 396 -17.65 8.63 10.50
C ILE A 396 -17.37 9.93 9.73
N LYS A 397 -18.29 10.88 9.86
CA LYS A 397 -18.13 12.25 9.36
C LYS A 397 -17.66 13.13 10.51
N ASN A 398 -16.59 13.90 10.30
CA ASN A 398 -15.95 14.76 11.31
C ASN A 398 -15.10 14.01 12.34
N GLY A 399 -14.29 13.06 11.87
CA GLY A 399 -13.40 12.29 12.71
C GLY A 399 -12.87 11.06 12.00
N LEU A 400 -11.73 10.56 12.46
CA LEU A 400 -11.18 9.29 12.03
C LEU A 400 -11.37 8.25 13.13
N ARG A 401 -12.17 7.22 12.88
CA ARG A 401 -12.32 6.11 13.83
C ARG A 401 -11.05 5.27 13.84
N ALA A 402 -10.52 5.01 15.04
CA ALA A 402 -9.50 4.00 15.27
C ALA A 402 -10.20 2.64 15.35
N ASP A 403 -10.42 2.01 14.19
CA ASP A 403 -11.10 0.73 14.08
C ASP A 403 -10.44 -0.35 14.94
N ILE A 404 -9.10 -0.37 14.91
CA ILE A 404 -8.29 -1.22 15.77
C ILE A 404 -7.20 -0.37 16.38
N VAL A 405 -7.00 -0.50 17.68
CA VAL A 405 -5.83 0.00 18.40
C VAL A 405 -4.92 -1.19 18.62
N ILE A 406 -3.72 -1.15 18.04
CA ILE A 406 -2.77 -2.26 18.06
C ILE A 406 -2.09 -2.30 19.44
N ASP A 407 -2.02 -3.49 20.03
CA ASP A 407 -1.38 -3.68 21.33
C ASP A 407 0.10 -3.27 21.33
N ASN A 408 0.57 -2.76 22.48
CA ASN A 408 1.93 -2.27 22.71
C ASN A 408 2.38 -1.10 21.82
N LYS A 409 1.46 -0.42 21.13
CA LYS A 409 1.74 0.79 20.33
C LYS A 409 1.35 2.10 21.04
N PRO A 410 1.81 3.27 20.57
CA PRO A 410 1.57 4.57 21.20
C PRO A 410 0.11 4.84 21.60
N ALA A 411 -0.85 4.59 20.70
CA ALA A 411 -2.27 4.81 20.97
C ALA A 411 -2.77 3.99 22.16
N GLN A 412 -2.47 2.69 22.20
CA GLN A 412 -2.88 1.81 23.30
C GLN A 412 -2.25 2.27 24.63
N LYS A 413 -0.94 2.58 24.61
CA LYS A 413 -0.21 3.05 25.80
C LYS A 413 -0.74 4.38 26.34
N GLY A 414 -1.18 5.27 25.45
CA GLY A 414 -1.84 6.53 25.81
C GLY A 414 -3.34 6.40 26.08
N GLY A 415 -3.86 5.17 26.21
CA GLY A 415 -5.22 4.90 26.66
C GLY A 415 -6.31 4.97 25.59
N MET A 416 -5.94 5.00 24.30
CA MET A 416 -6.88 4.87 23.18
C MET A 416 -7.47 3.45 23.14
N LYS A 417 -8.74 3.35 22.78
CA LYS A 417 -9.50 2.08 22.70
C LYS A 417 -10.04 1.88 21.30
N ASN A 418 -10.28 0.62 20.93
CA ASN A 418 -10.98 0.27 19.69
C ASN A 418 -12.31 1.03 19.61
N GLY A 419 -12.58 1.65 18.46
CA GLY A 419 -13.80 2.42 18.23
C GLY A 419 -13.73 3.89 18.66
N ASP A 420 -12.64 4.36 19.29
CA ASP A 420 -12.45 5.79 19.54
C ASP A 420 -12.42 6.58 18.21
N ILE A 421 -13.10 7.72 18.16
CA ILE A 421 -13.11 8.59 16.98
C ILE A 421 -12.18 9.77 17.22
N ILE A 422 -11.05 9.81 16.51
CA ILE A 422 -10.08 10.91 16.57
C ILE A 422 -10.67 12.12 15.87
N ILE A 423 -10.89 13.20 16.62
CA ILE A 423 -11.46 14.46 16.11
C ILE A 423 -10.44 15.59 16.04
N ALA A 424 -9.33 15.49 16.78
CA ALA A 424 -8.22 16.43 16.69
C ALA A 424 -6.89 15.84 17.17
N ILE A 425 -5.78 16.36 16.65
CA ILE A 425 -4.41 16.10 17.13
C ILE A 425 -3.72 17.45 17.37
N ASN A 426 -3.23 17.66 18.60
CA ASN A 426 -2.65 18.92 19.07
C ASN A 426 -3.56 20.15 18.82
N GLY A 427 -4.87 19.97 19.00
CA GLY A 427 -5.88 21.02 18.76
C GLY A 427 -6.16 21.32 17.29
N LEU A 428 -5.49 20.64 16.34
CA LEU A 428 -5.81 20.70 14.92
C LEU A 428 -6.87 19.66 14.59
N PRO A 429 -7.97 20.03 13.90
CA PRO A 429 -9.05 19.11 13.58
C PRO A 429 -8.57 17.97 12.68
N VAL A 430 -9.21 16.82 12.85
CA VAL A 430 -9.11 15.63 12.02
C VAL A 430 -10.52 15.27 11.58
N GLY A 431 -10.85 15.58 10.33
CA GLY A 431 -12.16 15.31 9.73
C GLY A 431 -12.26 13.94 9.07
N ASP A 432 -11.15 13.42 8.56
CA ASP A 432 -11.05 12.18 7.80
C ASP A 432 -9.63 11.56 7.84
N ILE A 433 -9.42 10.50 7.06
CA ILE A 433 -8.13 9.80 6.94
C ILE A 433 -7.04 10.67 6.32
N TYR A 434 -7.35 11.55 5.37
CA TYR A 434 -6.35 12.38 4.71
C TYR A 434 -5.83 13.45 5.64
N GLU A 435 -6.72 14.12 6.38
CA GLU A 435 -6.32 15.07 7.41
C GLU A 435 -5.51 14.41 8.51
N TYR A 436 -5.90 13.21 8.96
CA TYR A 436 -5.12 12.42 9.90
C TYR A 436 -3.70 12.15 9.39
N MET A 437 -3.57 11.72 8.15
CA MET A 437 -2.26 11.45 7.54
C MET A 437 -1.43 12.74 7.44
N GLU A 438 -2.02 13.86 7.06
CA GLU A 438 -1.35 15.17 7.09
C GLU A 438 -0.93 15.56 8.51
N ARG A 439 -1.75 15.32 9.53
CA ARG A 439 -1.33 15.53 10.93
C ARG A 439 -0.14 14.66 11.26
N LEU A 440 -0.18 13.36 10.97
CA LEU A 440 0.93 12.44 11.25
C LEU A 440 2.25 12.88 10.60
N LYS A 441 2.22 13.44 9.39
CA LYS A 441 3.43 13.95 8.71
C LYS A 441 4.14 15.06 9.50
N THR A 442 3.41 15.83 10.32
CA THR A 442 3.95 16.93 11.11
C THR A 442 4.55 16.49 12.46
N LEU A 443 4.25 15.27 12.90
CA LEU A 443 4.60 14.79 14.24
C LEU A 443 5.98 14.08 14.26
N LYS A 444 6.59 14.03 15.44
CA LYS A 444 7.95 13.50 15.65
C LYS A 444 7.94 12.35 16.67
N ALA A 445 8.84 11.38 16.52
CA ALA A 445 8.92 10.25 17.45
C ALA A 445 9.39 10.74 18.83
N GLY A 446 8.86 10.15 19.90
CA GLY A 446 9.08 10.59 21.28
C GLY A 446 8.33 11.87 21.68
N GLN A 447 7.66 12.54 20.74
CA GLN A 447 6.80 13.69 21.03
C GLN A 447 5.57 13.23 21.82
N ILE A 448 5.24 13.99 22.87
CA ILE A 448 3.95 13.87 23.54
C ILE A 448 2.95 14.74 22.78
N ILE A 449 1.86 14.13 22.35
CA ILE A 449 0.77 14.77 21.63
C ILE A 449 -0.54 14.65 22.40
N ASN A 450 -1.41 15.63 22.21
CA ASN A 450 -2.78 15.57 22.69
C ASN A 450 -3.66 15.07 21.55
N VAL A 451 -4.36 13.96 21.74
CA VAL A 451 -5.32 13.42 20.78
C VAL A 451 -6.70 13.51 21.39
N GLU A 452 -7.56 14.31 20.77
CA GLU A 452 -8.95 14.43 21.19
C GLU A 452 -9.75 13.35 20.47
N VAL A 453 -10.42 12.52 21.25
CA VAL A 453 -11.28 11.45 20.74
C VAL A 453 -12.70 11.59 21.26
N ILE A 454 -13.68 11.11 20.49
CA ILE A 454 -15.02 10.82 20.98
C ILE A 454 -15.06 9.35 21.38
N ARG A 455 -15.44 9.09 22.62
CA ARG A 455 -15.66 7.76 23.19
C ARG A 455 -17.01 7.74 23.88
N ASN A 456 -17.90 6.82 23.50
CA ASN A 456 -19.26 6.73 24.07
C ASN A 456 -20.02 8.07 24.04
N ASN A 457 -19.90 8.84 22.95
CA ASN A 457 -20.44 10.19 22.77
C ASN A 457 -19.88 11.29 23.71
N GLU A 458 -18.83 10.99 24.47
CA GLU A 458 -18.13 11.98 25.29
C GLU A 458 -16.76 12.31 24.70
N LYS A 459 -16.35 13.57 24.84
CA LYS A 459 -15.03 14.03 24.41
C LYS A 459 -13.99 13.67 25.46
N VAL A 460 -12.97 12.91 25.05
CA VAL A 460 -11.85 12.49 25.89
C VAL A 460 -10.55 13.01 25.27
N VAL A 461 -9.68 13.58 26.09
CA VAL A 461 -8.33 13.99 25.65
C VAL A 461 -7.34 12.92 26.10
N LEU A 462 -6.63 12.33 25.15
CA LEU A 462 -5.59 11.35 25.37
C LEU A 462 -4.23 12.00 25.21
N ILE A 463 -3.33 11.75 26.16
CA ILE A 463 -1.94 12.18 26.08
C ILE A 463 -1.13 10.98 25.60
N ILE A 464 -0.71 11.03 24.34
CA ILE A 464 -0.03 9.92 23.66
C ILE A 464 1.43 10.29 23.44
N GLN A 465 2.34 9.42 23.86
CA GLN A 465 3.76 9.52 23.51
C GLN A 465 4.04 8.66 22.28
N LEU A 466 4.51 9.31 21.21
CA LEU A 466 4.73 8.72 19.88
C LEU A 466 5.97 7.84 19.77
#